data_AF-A0A1G1GFA4-F1
#
_entry.id   AF-A0A1G1GFA4-F1
#
_cell.length_a   1.000
_cell.length_b   1.000
_cell.length_c   1.000
_cell.angle_alpha   90.00
_cell.angle_beta   90.00
_cell.angle_gamma   90.00
#
_symmetry.space_group_name_H-M   'P 1'
#
loop_
_entity.id
_entity.type
_entity.pdbx_description
1 polymer ?
#
loop_
_entity_poly.entity_id
_entity_poly.type
_entity_poly.pdbx_seq_one_letter_code
_entity_poly.pdbx_strand_id
1 'polypeptide(L)'
;MRRNGYIINLLMLITSPNHVILFFFTNDVLAREKVGKEGKVSTVSRRQDIKEYLRRKSRFFAFLYYQYKSKYVARVGVPKALLPPDYFNLDESKPGWAAFKDAFLKIRDYARENGSTFQLVIIPTLTSLNENYPYMELHEKVKSYAASHGVPVVDLFPVFASHSPAELWIDLENTHWNDKATSLAAEAIVWNMEKENILN
;
A
#
# COMPACT_ATOMS: atom_id res chain seq x y z
N MET A 1 21.19 1.41 18.36
CA MET A 1 21.24 1.04 16.93
C MET A 1 21.28 -0.48 16.82
N ARG A 2 20.62 -1.08 15.82
CA ARG A 2 20.50 -2.54 15.54
C ARG A 2 19.40 -3.32 16.31
N ARG A 3 18.15 -3.29 15.82
CA ARG A 3 17.13 -4.31 16.15
C ARG A 3 16.34 -4.87 14.95
N ASN A 4 16.32 -4.18 13.80
CA ASN A 4 15.50 -4.63 12.66
C ASN A 4 16.15 -5.73 11.79
N GLY A 5 17.46 -5.96 11.88
CA GLY A 5 18.13 -7.01 11.10
C GLY A 5 17.98 -8.42 11.67
N TYR A 6 17.59 -8.56 12.94
CA TYR A 6 17.54 -9.89 13.59
C TYR A 6 16.34 -10.73 13.17
N ILE A 7 15.19 -10.12 12.87
CA ILE A 7 13.97 -10.87 12.53
C ILE A 7 14.08 -11.51 11.15
N ILE A 8 14.59 -10.78 10.16
CA ILE A 8 14.82 -11.29 8.81
C ILE A 8 15.84 -12.43 8.85
N ASN A 9 16.96 -12.23 9.56
CA ASN A 9 17.96 -13.27 9.73
C ASN A 9 17.38 -14.51 10.42
N LEU A 10 16.61 -14.34 11.49
CA LEU A 10 16.04 -15.47 12.25
C LEU A 10 15.01 -16.26 11.43
N LEU A 11 14.13 -15.58 10.69
CA LEU A 11 13.08 -16.25 9.90
C LEU A 11 13.67 -17.02 8.72
N MET A 12 14.61 -16.43 7.97
CA MET A 12 15.23 -17.12 6.83
C MET A 12 16.17 -18.26 7.24
N LEU A 13 16.82 -18.17 8.40
CA LEU A 13 17.61 -19.28 8.97
C LEU A 13 16.77 -20.52 9.28
N ILE A 14 15.48 -20.35 9.59
CA ILE A 14 14.60 -21.46 9.96
C ILE A 14 13.90 -22.06 8.73
N THR A 15 13.53 -21.25 7.74
CA THR A 15 12.67 -21.69 6.63
C THR A 15 13.37 -21.84 5.29
N SER A 16 14.63 -21.39 5.14
CA SER A 16 15.42 -21.44 3.89
C SER A 16 14.59 -21.19 2.63
N PRO A 17 13.89 -20.04 2.50
CA PRO A 17 12.96 -19.82 1.42
C PRO A 17 13.67 -19.78 0.07
N ASN A 18 13.07 -20.36 -0.96
CA ASN A 18 13.52 -20.24 -2.36
C ASN A 18 13.09 -18.90 -2.99
N HIS A 19 12.07 -18.25 -2.44
CA HIS A 19 11.51 -17.01 -2.95
C HIS A 19 11.05 -16.07 -1.83
N VAL A 20 11.27 -14.77 -1.99
CA VAL A 20 10.87 -13.71 -1.07
C VAL A 20 9.96 -12.72 -1.80
N ILE A 21 8.77 -12.50 -1.27
CA ILE A 21 7.82 -11.49 -1.76
C ILE A 21 7.76 -10.34 -0.76
N LEU A 22 7.99 -9.11 -1.23
CA LEU A 22 7.77 -7.90 -0.44
C LEU A 22 6.51 -7.17 -0.93
N PHE A 23 5.53 -7.02 -0.05
CA PHE A 23 4.39 -6.14 -0.28
C PHE A 23 4.76 -4.70 0.02
N PHE A 24 4.60 -3.82 -0.98
CA PHE A 24 4.78 -2.38 -0.87
C PHE A 24 3.42 -1.70 -0.76
N PHE A 25 3.26 -0.87 0.26
CA PHE A 25 2.09 -0.02 0.46
C PHE A 25 2.46 1.45 0.28
N THR A 26 1.47 2.28 -0.08
CA THR A 26 1.70 3.72 -0.30
C THR A 26 2.36 4.42 0.90
N ASN A 27 2.09 3.96 2.13
CA ASN A 27 2.68 4.54 3.34
C ASN A 27 4.12 4.09 3.64
N ASP A 28 4.70 3.15 2.89
CA ASP A 28 6.10 2.71 3.08
C ASP A 28 7.12 3.78 2.68
N VAL A 29 6.69 4.78 1.90
CA VAL A 29 7.50 5.95 1.56
C VAL A 29 7.35 7.10 2.55
N LEU A 30 6.54 6.96 3.60
CA LEU A 30 6.42 7.96 4.64
C LEU A 30 7.59 7.85 5.60
N ALA A 31 8.11 9.01 6.00
CA ALA A 31 9.08 9.08 7.07
C ALA A 31 8.43 8.52 8.34
N ARG A 32 9.10 7.59 9.03
CA ARG A 32 8.73 7.25 10.40
C ARG A 32 9.03 8.46 11.26
N GLU A 33 8.01 9.27 11.55
CA GLU A 33 8.11 10.20 12.66
C GLU A 33 8.43 9.39 13.92
N LYS A 34 9.35 9.88 14.76
CA LYS A 34 9.36 9.43 16.15
C LYS A 34 7.94 9.66 16.63
N VAL A 35 7.28 8.64 17.18
CA VAL A 35 5.96 8.76 17.79
C VAL A 35 6.10 9.71 18.99
N GLY A 36 6.18 11.00 18.72
CA GLY A 36 5.89 12.07 19.63
C GLY A 36 4.39 12.08 19.76
N LYS A 37 3.92 12.16 21.00
CA LYS A 37 2.51 12.39 21.31
C LYS A 37 2.07 13.71 20.68
N GLU A 38 1.70 13.73 19.41
CA GLU A 38 0.98 14.87 18.84
C GLU A 38 -0.47 14.78 19.30
N GLY A 39 -0.71 15.28 20.51
CA GLY A 39 -2.01 15.84 20.86
C GLY A 39 -2.23 17.10 20.04
N LYS A 40 -2.50 16.96 18.74
CA LYS A 40 -3.19 18.02 18.00
C LYS A 40 -4.64 17.97 18.46
N VAL A 41 -4.96 18.75 19.48
CA VAL A 41 -6.33 19.17 19.75
C VAL A 41 -6.72 20.02 18.54
N SER A 42 -7.25 19.38 17.50
CA SER A 42 -7.98 20.09 16.47
C SER A 42 -9.21 20.68 17.16
N THR A 43 -9.44 21.97 16.96
CA THR A 43 -10.74 22.58 17.25
C THR A 43 -11.74 21.98 16.27
N VAL A 44 -12.27 20.80 16.61
CA VAL A 44 -13.28 20.12 15.82
C VAL A 44 -14.50 21.03 15.81
N SER A 45 -14.94 21.43 14.62
CA SER A 45 -16.17 22.21 14.48
C SER A 45 -17.34 21.41 15.06
N ARG A 46 -18.28 22.06 15.76
CA ARG A 46 -19.52 21.42 16.26
C ARG A 46 -20.26 20.62 15.17
N ARG A 47 -20.15 21.00 13.89
CA ARG A 47 -20.69 20.24 12.75
C ARG A 47 -19.93 18.94 12.47
N GLN A 48 -18.60 18.96 12.58
CA GLN A 48 -17.78 17.75 12.48
C GLN A 48 -18.05 16.81 13.66
N ASP A 49 -18.24 17.34 14.88
CA ASP A 49 -18.61 16.55 16.05
C ASP A 49 -19.96 15.84 15.87
N ILE A 50 -20.99 16.55 15.39
CA ILE A 50 -22.31 15.95 15.14
C ILE A 50 -22.22 14.89 14.03
N LYS A 51 -21.50 15.18 12.93
CA LYS A 51 -21.30 14.22 11.84
C LYS A 51 -20.61 12.95 12.32
N GLU A 52 -19.52 13.07 13.08
CA GLU A 52 -18.81 11.90 13.62
C GLU A 52 -19.63 11.17 14.69
N TYR A 53 -20.36 11.90 15.54
CA TYR A 53 -21.28 11.31 16.50
C TYR A 53 -22.35 10.46 15.80
N LEU A 54 -23.03 11.02 14.79
CA LEU A 54 -24.06 10.30 14.03
C LEU A 54 -23.46 9.11 13.26
N ARG A 55 -22.29 9.28 12.64
CA ARG A 55 -21.59 8.17 11.96
C ARG A 55 -21.25 7.03 12.92
N ARG A 56 -20.88 7.34 14.16
CA ARG A 56 -20.53 6.32 15.18
C ARG A 56 -21.74 5.72 15.88
N LYS A 57 -22.86 6.45 15.99
CA LYS A 57 -24.03 6.05 16.80
C LYS A 57 -25.23 5.59 15.97
N SER A 58 -25.27 5.86 14.67
CA SER A 58 -26.35 5.46 13.77
C SER A 58 -25.82 4.72 12.56
N ARG A 59 -26.15 3.42 12.47
CA ARG A 59 -25.80 2.56 11.32
C ARG A 59 -26.45 3.04 10.03
N PHE A 60 -27.68 3.56 10.11
CA PHE A 60 -28.36 4.13 8.95
C PHE A 60 -27.65 5.38 8.42
N PHE A 61 -27.25 6.30 9.33
CA PHE A 61 -26.49 7.48 8.93
C PHE A 61 -25.12 7.11 8.37
N ALA A 62 -24.42 6.16 9.00
CA ALA A 62 -23.14 5.65 8.51
C ALA A 62 -23.29 5.08 7.08
N PHE A 63 -24.28 4.22 6.86
CA PHE A 63 -24.58 3.66 5.54
C PHE A 63 -24.77 4.75 4.47
N LEU A 64 -25.64 5.73 4.73
CA LEU A 64 -25.87 6.84 3.78
C LEU A 64 -24.60 7.68 3.56
N TYR A 65 -23.86 7.97 4.63
CA TYR A 65 -22.62 8.73 4.58
C TYR A 65 -21.58 8.04 3.70
N TYR A 66 -21.34 6.74 3.89
CA TYR A 66 -20.34 6.01 3.12
C TYR A 66 -20.77 5.78 1.67
N GLN A 67 -22.06 5.57 1.41
CA GLN A 67 -22.58 5.50 0.04
C GLN A 67 -22.39 6.82 -0.71
N TYR A 68 -22.69 7.94 -0.06
CA TYR A 68 -22.45 9.27 -0.63
C TYR A 68 -20.96 9.52 -0.84
N LYS A 69 -20.12 9.26 0.17
CA LYS A 69 -18.67 9.45 0.12
C LYS A 69 -18.04 8.61 -1.00
N SER A 70 -18.41 7.34 -1.11
CA SER A 70 -17.89 6.43 -2.15
C SER A 70 -18.19 6.96 -3.55
N LYS A 71 -19.44 7.37 -3.80
CA LYS A 71 -19.84 7.96 -5.09
C LYS A 71 -19.16 9.29 -5.39
N TYR A 72 -18.99 10.14 -4.38
CA TYR A 72 -18.29 11.41 -4.52
C TYR A 72 -16.81 11.20 -4.90
N VAL A 73 -16.11 10.33 -4.16
CA VAL A 73 -14.69 10.00 -4.41
C VAL A 73 -14.49 9.31 -5.74
N ALA A 74 -15.43 8.46 -6.17
CA ALA A 74 -15.38 7.82 -7.50
C ALA A 74 -15.45 8.85 -8.65
N ARG A 75 -16.20 9.95 -8.46
CA ARG A 75 -16.39 11.00 -9.48
C ARG A 75 -15.34 12.09 -9.45
N VAL A 76 -14.93 12.53 -8.25
CA VAL A 76 -14.06 13.71 -8.08
C VAL A 76 -12.61 13.32 -7.80
N GLY A 77 -12.36 12.05 -7.45
CA GLY A 77 -11.07 11.61 -6.94
C GLY A 77 -10.85 12.01 -5.49
N VAL A 78 -9.69 11.61 -4.96
CA VAL A 78 -9.21 12.08 -3.65
C VAL A 78 -8.38 13.34 -3.87
N PRO A 79 -8.76 14.50 -3.30
CA PRO A 79 -7.98 15.72 -3.43
C PRO A 79 -6.55 15.52 -2.90
N LYS A 80 -5.54 15.84 -3.70
CA LYS A 80 -4.11 15.71 -3.30
C LYS A 80 -3.79 16.46 -2.00
N ALA A 81 -4.47 17.57 -1.72
CA ALA A 81 -4.31 18.34 -0.48
C ALA A 81 -4.69 17.56 0.80
N LEU A 82 -5.48 16.49 0.69
CA LEU A 82 -5.84 15.61 1.80
C LEU A 82 -4.87 14.43 1.96
N LEU A 83 -3.90 14.30 1.06
CA LEU A 83 -2.96 13.21 1.01
C LEU A 83 -1.57 13.69 1.43
N PRO A 84 -0.78 12.85 2.12
CA PRO A 84 0.62 13.14 2.41
C PRO A 84 1.37 13.65 1.16
N PRO A 85 2.05 14.81 1.21
CA PRO A 85 2.80 15.33 0.07
C PRO A 85 3.86 14.36 -0.45
N ASP A 86 4.41 13.53 0.44
CA ASP A 86 5.43 12.53 0.14
C ASP A 86 4.91 11.41 -0.78
N TYR A 87 3.60 11.29 -0.99
CA TYR A 87 3.03 10.38 -1.98
C TYR A 87 3.22 10.83 -3.43
N PHE A 88 3.51 12.11 -3.66
CA PHE A 88 3.57 12.69 -5.01
C PHE A 88 4.93 13.29 -5.36
N ASN A 89 5.82 13.46 -4.39
CA ASN A 89 7.16 13.99 -4.65
C ASN A 89 8.21 13.16 -3.93
N LEU A 90 8.53 12.00 -4.50
CA LEU A 90 9.52 11.05 -3.99
C LEU A 90 10.96 11.45 -4.39
N ASP A 91 11.42 12.65 -4.12
CA ASP A 91 12.81 13.00 -4.42
C ASP A 91 13.80 12.38 -3.41
N GLU A 92 15.09 12.44 -3.73
CA GLU A 92 16.18 11.87 -2.92
C GLU A 92 16.33 12.52 -1.54
N SER A 93 15.77 13.72 -1.34
CA SER A 93 15.78 14.39 -0.04
C SER A 93 14.74 13.84 0.93
N LYS A 94 13.78 13.02 0.44
CA LYS A 94 12.70 12.47 1.25
C LYS A 94 13.18 11.31 2.11
N PRO A 95 13.11 11.42 3.45
CA PRO A 95 13.66 10.40 4.34
C PRO A 95 12.92 9.05 4.24
N GLY A 96 11.61 9.05 3.99
CA GLY A 96 10.86 7.80 3.79
C GLY A 96 11.23 7.07 2.50
N TRP A 97 11.42 7.81 1.39
CA TRP A 97 11.93 7.22 0.14
C TRP A 97 13.33 6.66 0.30
N ALA A 98 14.25 7.41 0.90
CA ALA A 98 15.61 6.94 1.17
C ALA A 98 15.61 5.69 2.06
N ALA A 99 14.76 5.65 3.10
CA ALA A 99 14.62 4.50 3.98
C ALA A 99 14.03 3.28 3.26
N PHE A 100 13.03 3.45 2.40
CA PHE A 100 12.50 2.38 1.56
C PHE A 100 13.59 1.78 0.68
N LYS A 101 14.36 2.60 -0.03
CA LYS A 101 15.45 2.14 -0.90
C LYS A 101 16.53 1.37 -0.14
N ASP A 102 16.95 1.88 1.02
CA ASP A 102 17.91 1.19 1.88
C ASP A 102 17.40 -0.19 2.35
N ALA A 103 16.13 -0.27 2.77
CA ALA A 103 15.51 -1.54 3.17
C ALA A 103 15.36 -2.51 1.98
N PHE A 104 14.92 -2.00 0.83
CA PHE A 104 14.78 -2.76 -0.40
C PHE A 104 16.11 -3.41 -0.83
N LEU A 105 17.20 -2.65 -0.85
CA LEU A 105 18.53 -3.17 -1.20
C LEU A 105 18.99 -4.25 -0.22
N LYS A 106 18.77 -4.05 1.09
CA LYS A 106 19.11 -5.05 2.11
C LYS A 106 18.37 -6.36 1.93
N ILE A 107 17.07 -6.31 1.63
CA ILE A 107 16.27 -7.52 1.39
C ILE A 107 16.75 -8.22 0.11
N ARG A 108 16.95 -7.47 -0.98
CA ARG A 108 17.45 -8.01 -2.24
C ARG A 108 18.80 -8.69 -2.08
N ASP A 109 19.77 -8.00 -1.47
CA ASP A 109 21.13 -8.50 -1.32
C ASP A 109 21.16 -9.74 -0.43
N TYR A 110 20.39 -9.72 0.67
CA TYR A 110 20.25 -10.89 1.53
C TYR A 110 19.62 -12.08 0.79
N ALA A 111 18.52 -11.87 0.05
CA ALA A 111 17.87 -12.94 -0.72
C ALA A 111 18.86 -13.58 -1.70
N ARG A 112 19.60 -12.74 -2.45
CA ARG A 112 20.61 -13.20 -3.41
C ARG A 112 21.76 -13.98 -2.74
N GLU A 113 22.27 -13.49 -1.61
CA GLU A 113 23.34 -14.16 -0.85
C GLU A 113 22.92 -15.55 -0.33
N ASN A 114 21.62 -15.77 -0.14
CA ASN A 114 21.07 -17.04 0.35
C ASN A 114 20.46 -17.91 -0.77
N GLY A 115 20.68 -17.55 -2.04
CA GLY A 115 20.15 -18.31 -3.18
C GLY A 115 18.62 -18.20 -3.36
N SER A 116 17.97 -17.23 -2.71
CA SER A 116 16.55 -16.93 -2.86
C SER A 116 16.33 -15.91 -3.97
N THR A 117 15.24 -16.06 -4.71
CA THR A 117 14.75 -15.02 -5.61
C THR A 117 13.94 -13.97 -4.84
N PHE A 118 13.85 -12.74 -5.36
CA PHE A 118 13.17 -11.62 -4.71
C PHE A 118 12.21 -10.92 -5.69
N GLN A 119 10.97 -10.69 -5.27
CA GLN A 119 9.95 -9.98 -6.04
C GLN A 119 9.28 -8.91 -5.19
N LEU A 120 8.92 -7.80 -5.82
CA LEU A 120 8.14 -6.73 -5.22
C LEU A 120 6.69 -6.79 -5.71
N VAL A 121 5.73 -6.57 -4.82
CA VAL A 121 4.31 -6.47 -5.17
C VAL A 121 3.77 -5.13 -4.66
N ILE A 122 3.27 -4.29 -5.55
CA ILE A 122 2.70 -2.99 -5.22
C ILE A 122 1.21 -3.18 -4.90
N ILE A 123 0.85 -2.88 -3.65
CA ILE A 123 -0.52 -2.91 -3.15
C ILE A 123 -1.17 -1.53 -3.38
N PRO A 124 -2.15 -1.40 -4.29
CA PRO A 124 -2.83 -0.13 -4.50
C PRO A 124 -3.70 0.23 -3.29
N THR A 125 -3.76 1.51 -2.98
CA THR A 125 -4.81 2.02 -2.12
C THR A 125 -6.14 1.86 -2.86
N LEU A 126 -7.10 1.13 -2.30
CA LEU A 126 -8.39 0.90 -2.95
C LEU A 126 -9.27 2.17 -2.89
N THR A 127 -8.91 3.21 -3.62
CA THR A 127 -9.69 4.46 -3.77
C THR A 127 -9.54 4.96 -5.18
N SER A 128 -10.64 5.43 -5.79
CA SER A 128 -10.61 6.00 -7.14
C SER A 128 -9.85 5.09 -8.12
N LEU A 129 -10.22 3.80 -8.18
CA LEU A 129 -9.60 2.78 -9.04
C LEU A 129 -9.97 2.99 -10.52
N ASN A 130 -9.67 4.18 -11.03
CA ASN A 130 -9.99 4.66 -12.37
C ASN A 130 -8.97 5.73 -12.78
N GLU A 131 -9.26 6.53 -13.79
CA GLU A 131 -8.39 7.62 -14.27
C GLU A 131 -8.05 8.68 -13.20
N ASN A 132 -8.82 8.75 -12.12
CA ASN A 132 -8.58 9.65 -10.99
C ASN A 132 -7.69 9.04 -9.89
N TYR A 133 -7.06 7.89 -10.14
CA TYR A 133 -6.18 7.24 -9.18
C TYR A 133 -4.96 8.13 -8.86
N PRO A 134 -4.80 8.60 -7.61
CA PRO A 134 -3.84 9.65 -7.33
C PRO A 134 -2.40 9.13 -7.22
N TYR A 135 -2.20 7.82 -7.02
CA TYR A 135 -0.89 7.24 -6.68
C TYR A 135 -0.13 6.65 -7.88
N MET A 136 -0.57 6.89 -9.11
CA MET A 136 0.08 6.29 -10.29
C MET A 136 1.56 6.70 -10.42
N GLU A 137 1.88 7.97 -10.14
CA GLU A 137 3.25 8.47 -10.15
C GLU A 137 4.15 7.75 -9.13
N LEU A 138 3.61 7.44 -7.95
CA LEU A 138 4.29 6.63 -6.94
C LEU A 138 4.58 5.22 -7.47
N HIS A 139 3.59 4.57 -8.06
CA HIS A 139 3.72 3.23 -8.63
C HIS A 139 4.83 3.19 -9.70
N GLU A 140 4.81 4.13 -10.65
CA GLU A 140 5.81 4.19 -11.72
C GLU A 140 7.23 4.37 -11.19
N LYS A 141 7.40 5.19 -10.15
CA LYS A 141 8.72 5.41 -9.55
C LYS A 141 9.24 4.19 -8.83
N VAL A 142 8.38 3.50 -8.07
CA VAL A 142 8.73 2.26 -7.38
C VAL A 142 9.06 1.16 -8.39
N LYS A 143 8.25 1.01 -9.46
CA LYS A 143 8.52 0.08 -10.55
C LYS A 143 9.86 0.34 -11.22
N SER A 144 10.11 1.60 -11.59
CA SER A 144 11.37 2.01 -12.24
C SER A 144 12.58 1.73 -11.35
N TYR A 145 12.46 1.99 -10.04
CA TYR A 145 13.52 1.71 -9.08
C TYR A 145 13.79 0.21 -8.92
N ALA A 146 12.74 -0.62 -8.82
CA ALA A 146 12.92 -2.07 -8.73
C ALA A 146 13.52 -2.65 -10.03
N ALA A 147 13.04 -2.20 -11.19
CA ALA A 147 13.56 -2.58 -12.49
C ALA A 147 15.05 -2.23 -12.65
N SER A 148 15.48 -1.04 -12.19
CA SER A 148 16.90 -0.66 -12.26
C SER A 148 17.82 -1.53 -11.39
N HIS A 149 17.25 -2.33 -10.48
CA HIS A 149 17.97 -3.27 -9.63
C HIS A 149 17.71 -4.74 -9.98
N GLY A 150 17.08 -5.00 -11.13
CA GLY A 150 16.79 -6.35 -11.61
C GLY A 150 15.76 -7.10 -10.75
N VAL A 151 14.88 -6.39 -10.06
CA VAL A 151 13.84 -7.01 -9.22
C VAL A 151 12.50 -6.99 -9.96
N PRO A 152 11.87 -8.15 -10.22
CA PRO A 152 10.55 -8.23 -10.83
C PRO A 152 9.48 -7.57 -9.95
N VAL A 153 8.48 -6.95 -10.59
CA VAL A 153 7.41 -6.22 -9.91
C VAL A 153 6.04 -6.65 -10.40
N VAL A 154 5.14 -6.92 -9.47
CA VAL A 154 3.70 -7.07 -9.72
C VAL A 154 2.99 -5.81 -9.25
N ASP A 155 2.43 -5.04 -10.16
CA ASP A 155 1.55 -3.92 -9.83
C ASP A 155 0.10 -4.42 -9.85
N LEU A 156 -0.58 -4.38 -8.70
CA LEU A 156 -1.95 -4.86 -8.59
C LEU A 156 -3.00 -3.80 -8.97
N PHE A 157 -2.59 -2.55 -9.26
CA PHE A 157 -3.56 -1.55 -9.71
C PHE A 157 -4.33 -1.96 -10.97
N PRO A 158 -3.68 -2.42 -12.07
CA PRO A 158 -4.40 -2.85 -13.27
C PRO A 158 -5.37 -4.01 -13.04
N VAL A 159 -5.06 -4.89 -12.08
CA VAL A 159 -5.92 -6.02 -11.68
C VAL A 159 -7.21 -5.53 -11.05
N PHE A 160 -7.15 -4.45 -10.26
CA PHE A 160 -8.29 -3.90 -9.53
C PHE A 160 -9.02 -2.76 -10.25
N ALA A 161 -8.40 -2.13 -11.25
CA ALA A 161 -8.95 -0.97 -11.95
C ALA A 161 -10.28 -1.24 -12.70
N SER A 162 -10.62 -2.51 -12.94
CA SER A 162 -11.90 -2.92 -13.52
C SER A 162 -13.04 -3.03 -12.49
N HIS A 163 -12.74 -2.84 -11.20
CA HIS A 163 -13.69 -3.00 -10.09
C HIS A 163 -13.91 -1.69 -9.34
N SER A 164 -15.12 -1.53 -8.80
CA SER A 164 -15.34 -0.46 -7.84
C SER A 164 -14.67 -0.82 -6.50
N PRO A 165 -14.11 0.17 -5.76
CA PRO A 165 -13.48 -0.11 -4.46
C PRO A 165 -14.38 -0.88 -3.47
N ALA A 166 -15.68 -0.58 -3.47
CA ALA A 166 -16.65 -1.23 -2.59
C ALA A 166 -16.84 -2.73 -2.87
N GLU A 167 -16.57 -3.21 -4.09
CA GLU A 167 -16.58 -4.64 -4.41
C GLU A 167 -15.35 -5.38 -3.88
N LEU A 168 -14.30 -4.65 -3.52
CA LEU A 168 -13.01 -5.18 -3.08
C LEU A 168 -12.79 -5.02 -1.58
N TRP A 169 -13.65 -4.25 -0.90
CA TRP A 169 -13.62 -4.06 0.54
C TRP A 169 -14.41 -5.13 1.27
N ILE A 170 -14.03 -5.41 2.52
CA ILE A 170 -14.86 -6.20 3.44
C ILE A 170 -16.25 -5.55 3.58
N ASP A 171 -16.27 -4.24 3.82
CA ASP A 171 -17.47 -3.43 3.84
C ASP A 171 -17.13 -1.93 3.69
N LEU A 172 -18.16 -1.06 3.71
CA LEU A 172 -18.00 0.38 3.53
C LEU A 172 -17.26 1.10 4.68
N GLU A 173 -17.24 0.52 5.88
CA GLU A 173 -16.50 1.00 7.05
C GLU A 173 -15.10 0.38 7.14
N ASN A 174 -14.90 -0.81 6.58
CA ASN A 174 -13.64 -1.55 6.56
C ASN A 174 -13.07 -1.70 5.14
N THR A 175 -12.18 -0.77 4.78
CA THR A 175 -11.57 -0.69 3.44
C THR A 175 -10.43 -1.68 3.19
N HIS A 176 -10.25 -2.69 4.05
CA HIS A 176 -9.32 -3.79 3.79
C HIS A 176 -9.90 -4.74 2.75
N TRP A 177 -9.03 -5.53 2.13
CA TRP A 177 -9.40 -6.51 1.11
C TRP A 177 -10.40 -7.55 1.62
N ASN A 178 -11.41 -7.82 0.82
CA ASN A 178 -12.25 -8.99 0.96
C ASN A 178 -11.64 -10.21 0.23
N ASP A 179 -12.38 -11.32 0.25
CA ASP A 179 -12.06 -12.56 -0.44
C ASP A 179 -11.83 -12.38 -1.94
N LYS A 180 -12.66 -11.60 -2.63
CA LYS A 180 -12.51 -11.28 -4.06
C LYS A 180 -11.19 -10.57 -4.34
N ALA A 181 -10.87 -9.52 -3.58
CA ALA A 181 -9.62 -8.77 -3.74
C ALA A 181 -8.39 -9.63 -3.46
N THR A 182 -8.44 -10.45 -2.40
CA THR A 182 -7.37 -11.40 -2.08
C THR A 182 -7.17 -12.44 -3.18
N SER A 183 -8.25 -12.98 -3.75
CA SER A 183 -8.19 -13.99 -4.81
C SER A 183 -7.56 -13.41 -6.08
N LEU A 184 -8.04 -12.24 -6.52
CA LEU A 184 -7.50 -11.54 -7.69
C LEU A 184 -6.01 -11.21 -7.53
N ALA A 185 -5.59 -10.78 -6.33
CA ALA A 185 -4.18 -10.51 -6.04
C ALA A 185 -3.33 -11.77 -6.10
N ALA A 186 -3.80 -12.86 -5.49
CA ALA A 186 -3.09 -14.14 -5.47
C ALA A 186 -2.91 -14.69 -6.89
N GLU A 187 -3.98 -14.68 -7.70
CA GLU A 187 -3.93 -15.12 -9.10
C GLU A 187 -2.91 -14.31 -9.91
N ALA A 188 -2.90 -12.97 -9.77
CA ALA A 188 -1.97 -12.10 -10.47
C ALA A 188 -0.51 -12.33 -10.05
N ILE A 189 -0.26 -12.59 -8.76
CA ILE A 189 1.07 -12.88 -8.23
C ILE A 189 1.56 -14.23 -8.77
N VAL A 190 0.75 -15.29 -8.66
CA VAL A 190 1.10 -16.63 -9.16
C VAL A 190 1.37 -16.60 -10.66
N TRP A 191 0.50 -15.96 -11.44
CA TRP A 191 0.71 -15.79 -12.88
C TRP A 191 2.05 -15.11 -13.21
N ASN A 192 2.41 -14.06 -12.45
CA ASN A 192 3.71 -13.41 -12.65
C ASN A 192 4.88 -14.33 -12.27
N MET A 193 4.76 -15.09 -11.18
CA MET A 193 5.80 -16.04 -10.78
C MET A 193 6.02 -17.15 -11.81
N GLU A 194 4.96 -17.66 -12.43
CA GLU A 194 5.05 -18.63 -13.54
C GLU A 194 5.76 -18.02 -14.75
N LYS A 195 5.38 -16.79 -15.14
CA LYS A 195 5.97 -16.06 -16.26
C LYS A 195 7.47 -15.81 -16.06
N GLU A 196 7.88 -15.45 -14.85
CA GLU A 196 9.28 -15.19 -14.50
C GLU A 196 10.07 -16.48 -14.18
N ASN A 197 9.46 -17.65 -14.38
CA ASN A 197 10.07 -18.96 -14.14
C ASN A 197 10.56 -19.16 -12.69
N ILE A 198 9.85 -18.55 -11.73
CA ILE A 198 10.19 -18.57 -10.29
C ILE A 198 9.72 -19.86 -9.61
N LEU A 199 8.68 -20.52 -10.14
CA LEU A 199 8.07 -21.73 -9.57
C LEU A 199 8.71 -23.05 -10.03
N ASN A 200 9.77 -23.00 -10.84
CA ASN A 200 10.42 -24.18 -11.43
C ASN A 200 11.73 -24.55 -10.74
#